data_AF-A0A972GAN3-F1
#
_entry.id   AF-A0A972GAN3-F1
#
_cell.length_a   1.000
_cell.length_b   1.000
_cell.length_c   1.000
_cell.angle_alpha   90.00
_cell.angle_beta   90.00
_cell.angle_gamma   90.00
#
_symmetry.space_group_name_H-M   'P 1'
#
loop_
_entity.id
_entity.type
_entity.pdbx_description
1 polymer ?
#
loop_
_entity_poly.entity_id
_entity_poly.type
_entity_poly.pdbx_seq_one_letter_code
_entity_poly.pdbx_strand_id
1 'polypeptide(L)'
;MVGGFTDIVMICAALVTGMLMICIAWDDATRFEIDPALMLWINALAFFVIWGVEDPHGAVISLAVGALVGVTAMVVRLVRPSGISLGDIGLFALLGVIGGPLFTPLLLALFVFFGALISVSYSVARGKRAFRSTYPAAVPAMAAAIPVFIGRVGVGLWPESRFAMMSKFNIIYILGHF
;
A
#
# COMPACT_ATOMS: atom_id res chain seq x y z
N MET A 1 -18.66 -19.50 -15.35
CA MET A 1 -19.07 -18.10 -15.62
C MET A 1 -19.01 -17.17 -14.41
N VAL A 2 -18.67 -17.64 -13.19
CA VAL A 2 -18.66 -16.80 -11.96
C VAL A 2 -17.39 -15.91 -11.84
N GLY A 3 -16.31 -16.17 -12.59
CA GLY A 3 -15.07 -15.39 -12.51
C GLY A 3 -15.18 -13.95 -13.06
N GLY A 4 -15.87 -13.75 -14.19
CA GLY A 4 -15.83 -12.47 -14.90
C GLY A 4 -16.45 -11.29 -14.15
N PHE A 5 -17.54 -11.49 -13.40
CA PHE A 5 -18.18 -10.41 -12.66
C PHE A 5 -17.34 -9.97 -11.45
N THR A 6 -16.83 -10.93 -10.68
CA THR A 6 -15.95 -10.64 -9.53
C THR A 6 -14.68 -9.92 -9.98
N ASP A 7 -14.09 -10.33 -11.10
CA ASP A 7 -12.87 -9.70 -11.62
C ASP A 7 -13.09 -8.24 -12.01
N ILE A 8 -14.23 -7.93 -12.64
CA ILE A 8 -14.61 -6.54 -12.96
C ILE A 8 -14.76 -5.71 -11.69
N VAL A 9 -15.43 -6.24 -10.66
CA VAL A 9 -15.59 -5.54 -9.36
C VAL A 9 -14.22 -5.25 -8.74
N MET A 10 -13.30 -6.22 -8.77
CA MET A 10 -11.94 -6.05 -8.22
C MET A 10 -11.12 -5.03 -9.00
N ILE A 11 -11.21 -5.02 -10.33
CA ILE A 11 -10.56 -4.00 -11.17
C ILE A 11 -11.12 -2.61 -10.84
N CYS A 12 -12.43 -2.46 -10.77
CA CYS A 12 -13.06 -1.18 -10.41
C CYS A 12 -12.62 -0.72 -9.01
N ALA A 13 -12.62 -1.61 -8.01
CA ALA A 13 -12.17 -1.29 -6.67
C ALA A 13 -10.69 -0.91 -6.63
N ALA A 14 -9.83 -1.58 -7.41
CA ALA A 14 -8.41 -1.24 -7.53
C ALA A 14 -8.20 0.13 -8.18
N LEU A 15 -8.96 0.46 -9.23
CA LEU A 15 -8.91 1.78 -9.88
C LEU A 15 -9.34 2.89 -8.93
N VAL A 16 -10.44 2.70 -8.19
CA VAL A 16 -10.89 3.65 -7.17
C VAL A 16 -9.84 3.81 -6.08
N THR A 17 -9.24 2.71 -5.61
CA THR A 17 -8.15 2.74 -4.62
C THR A 17 -6.96 3.55 -5.13
N GLY A 18 -6.51 3.30 -6.36
CA GLY A 18 -5.41 4.05 -6.99
C GLY A 18 -5.73 5.53 -7.19
N MET A 19 -6.96 5.87 -7.56
CA MET A 19 -7.40 7.26 -7.66
C MET A 19 -7.35 7.95 -6.29
N LEU A 20 -7.83 7.30 -5.23
CA LEU A 20 -7.81 7.85 -3.89
C LEU A 20 -6.37 8.03 -3.35
N MET A 21 -5.44 7.14 -3.70
CA MET A 21 -4.01 7.31 -3.43
C MET A 21 -3.43 8.57 -4.09
N ILE A 22 -3.82 8.85 -5.33
CA ILE A 22 -3.44 10.09 -6.03
C ILE A 22 -4.03 11.31 -5.31
N CYS A 23 -5.29 11.23 -4.85
CA CYS A 23 -5.90 12.30 -4.06
C CYS A 23 -5.14 12.58 -2.76
N ILE A 24 -4.69 11.56 -2.02
CA ILE A 24 -3.85 11.77 -0.83
C ILE A 24 -2.54 12.46 -1.20
N ALA A 25 -1.85 12.01 -2.25
CA ALA A 25 -0.60 12.63 -2.68
C ALA A 25 -0.79 14.11 -3.04
N TRP A 26 -1.93 14.42 -3.67
CA TRP A 26 -2.32 15.79 -4.00
C TRP A 26 -2.64 16.64 -2.77
N ASP A 27 -3.42 16.10 -1.83
CA ASP A 27 -3.78 16.79 -0.59
C ASP A 27 -2.53 17.07 0.26
N ASP A 28 -1.63 16.10 0.40
CA ASP A 28 -0.36 16.30 1.11
C ASP A 28 0.53 17.33 0.39
N ALA A 29 0.57 17.31 -0.94
CA ALA A 29 1.35 18.29 -1.71
C ALA A 29 0.81 19.72 -1.63
N THR A 30 -0.50 19.89 -1.44
CA THR A 30 -1.16 21.20 -1.42
C THR A 30 -1.37 21.75 -0.01
N ARG A 31 -1.69 20.89 0.95
CA ARG A 31 -2.07 21.27 2.32
C ARG A 31 -1.04 20.84 3.37
N PHE A 32 -0.06 20.00 3.02
CA PHE A 32 0.91 19.41 3.97
C PHE A 32 0.24 18.67 5.13
N GLU A 33 -0.98 18.18 4.90
CA GLU A 33 -1.77 17.46 5.89
C GLU A 33 -2.64 16.44 5.17
N ILE A 34 -2.68 15.23 5.74
CA ILE A 34 -3.46 14.11 5.22
C ILE A 34 -4.66 13.89 6.14
N ASP A 35 -5.87 13.89 5.58
CA ASP A 35 -7.09 13.61 6.33
C ASP A 35 -7.09 12.16 6.87
N PRO A 36 -7.11 11.96 8.20
CA PRO A 36 -7.15 10.63 8.81
C PRO A 36 -8.40 9.82 8.42
N ALA A 37 -9.54 10.49 8.19
CA ALA A 37 -10.77 9.82 7.79
C ALA A 37 -10.63 9.22 6.38
N LEU A 38 -10.06 9.99 5.45
CA LEU A 38 -9.77 9.50 4.10
C LEU A 38 -8.79 8.32 4.12
N MET A 39 -7.77 8.38 4.98
CA MET A 39 -6.82 7.27 5.15
C MET A 39 -7.49 5.99 5.63
N LEU A 40 -8.47 6.07 6.55
CA LEU A 40 -9.21 4.91 7.02
C LEU A 40 -9.95 4.22 5.87
N TRP A 41 -10.65 4.99 5.04
CA TRP A 41 -11.40 4.46 3.89
C TRP A 41 -10.49 3.79 2.87
N ILE A 42 -9.34 4.40 2.59
CA ILE A 42 -8.39 3.86 1.61
C ILE A 42 -7.72 2.60 2.13
N ASN A 43 -7.37 2.55 3.42
CA ASN A 43 -6.87 1.31 4.04
C ASN A 43 -7.90 0.18 3.95
N ALA A 44 -9.17 0.46 4.28
CA ALA A 44 -10.23 -0.52 4.20
C ALA A 44 -10.44 -1.03 2.76
N LEU A 45 -10.45 -0.11 1.79
CA LEU A 45 -10.64 -0.46 0.38
C LEU A 45 -9.43 -1.23 -0.19
N ALA A 46 -8.20 -0.79 0.11
CA ALA A 46 -6.98 -1.49 -0.30
C ALA A 46 -6.91 -2.90 0.29
N PHE A 47 -7.29 -3.05 1.57
CA PHE A 47 -7.38 -4.36 2.20
C PHE A 47 -8.44 -5.24 1.53
N PHE A 48 -9.64 -4.70 1.25
CA PHE A 48 -10.68 -5.44 0.55
C PHE A 48 -10.23 -5.91 -0.84
N VAL A 49 -9.50 -5.05 -1.57
CA VAL A 49 -8.93 -5.41 -2.87
C VAL A 49 -7.90 -6.53 -2.72
N ILE A 50 -6.98 -6.43 -1.77
CA ILE A 50 -5.96 -7.46 -1.52
C ILE A 50 -6.62 -8.78 -1.11
N TRP A 51 -7.62 -8.72 -0.23
CA TRP A 51 -8.37 -9.89 0.21
C TRP A 51 -9.05 -10.62 -0.95
N GLY A 52 -9.62 -9.88 -1.92
CA GLY A 52 -10.29 -10.49 -3.05
C GLY A 52 -9.36 -11.03 -4.15
N VAL A 53 -8.07 -10.68 -4.13
CA VAL A 53 -7.09 -11.16 -5.14
C VAL A 53 -6.04 -12.12 -4.59
N GLU A 54 -5.89 -12.22 -3.27
CA GLU A 54 -4.96 -13.13 -2.60
C GLU A 54 -5.67 -14.30 -1.93
N ASP A 55 -4.90 -15.33 -1.58
CA ASP A 55 -5.40 -16.37 -0.68
C ASP A 55 -5.68 -15.78 0.72
N PRO A 56 -6.63 -16.37 1.49
CA PRO A 56 -6.98 -15.84 2.81
C PRO A 56 -5.80 -15.69 3.76
N HIS A 57 -4.80 -16.58 3.67
CA HIS A 57 -3.60 -16.48 4.52
C HIS A 57 -2.73 -15.29 4.11
N GLY A 58 -2.45 -15.11 2.81
CA GLY A 58 -1.72 -13.96 2.28
C GLY A 58 -2.35 -12.61 2.65
N ALA A 59 -3.67 -12.51 2.55
CA ALA A 59 -4.40 -11.30 2.90
C ALA A 59 -4.32 -10.98 4.40
N VAL A 60 -4.47 -11.98 5.29
CA VAL A 60 -4.32 -11.81 6.74
C VAL A 60 -2.90 -11.39 7.12
N ILE A 61 -1.88 -12.01 6.52
CA ILE A 61 -0.48 -11.63 6.78
C ILE A 61 -0.25 -10.18 6.36
N SER A 62 -0.85 -9.75 5.26
CA SER A 62 -0.71 -8.38 4.75
C SER A 62 -1.40 -7.36 5.66
N LEU A 63 -2.56 -7.70 6.21
CA LEU A 63 -3.20 -6.92 7.26
C LEU A 63 -2.32 -6.85 8.52
N ALA A 64 -1.70 -7.96 8.93
CA ALA A 64 -0.80 -7.99 10.08
C ALA A 64 0.44 -7.11 9.88
N VAL A 65 1.03 -7.13 8.68
CA VAL A 65 2.13 -6.22 8.31
C VAL A 65 1.65 -4.77 8.34
N GLY A 66 0.50 -4.46 7.75
CA GLY A 66 -0.14 -3.14 7.82
C GLY A 66 -0.34 -2.65 9.26
N ALA A 67 -0.93 -3.48 10.11
CA ALA A 67 -1.14 -3.19 11.51
C ALA A 67 0.18 -2.99 12.25
N LEU A 68 1.19 -3.83 12.03
CA LEU A 68 2.50 -3.70 12.66
C LEU A 68 3.18 -2.37 12.29
N VAL A 69 3.17 -2.01 11.01
CA VAL A 69 3.77 -0.75 10.54
C VAL A 69 2.99 0.45 11.07
N GLY A 70 1.65 0.40 11.08
CA GLY A 70 0.79 1.42 11.68
C GLY A 70 0.99 1.59 13.19
N VAL A 71 1.07 0.48 13.94
CA VAL A 71 1.37 0.49 15.38
C VAL A 71 2.76 1.07 15.62
N THR A 72 3.74 0.73 14.80
CA THR A 72 5.10 1.30 14.90
C THR A 72 5.06 2.82 14.72
N ALA A 73 4.34 3.32 13.70
CA ALA A 73 4.15 4.76 13.49
C ALA A 73 3.41 5.42 14.67
N MET A 74 2.42 4.74 15.25
CA MET A 74 1.70 5.21 16.44
C MET A 74 2.63 5.29 17.66
N VAL A 75 3.47 4.28 17.89
CA VAL A 75 4.48 4.30 18.96
C VAL A 75 5.45 5.46 18.76
N VAL A 76 5.93 5.69 17.53
CA VAL A 76 6.82 6.83 17.23
C VAL A 76 6.11 8.15 17.49
N ARG A 77 4.81 8.29 17.15
CA ARG A 77 4.01 9.47 17.51
C ARG A 77 3.92 9.66 19.02
N LEU A 78 3.67 8.59 19.80
CA LEU A 78 3.60 8.66 21.26
C LEU A 78 4.92 9.13 21.88
N VAL A 79 6.05 8.68 21.33
CA VAL A 79 7.39 9.09 21.77
C VAL A 79 7.76 10.48 21.28
N ARG A 80 7.27 10.90 20.10
CA ARG A 80 7.59 12.19 19.47
C ARG A 80 6.32 12.85 18.89
N PRO A 81 5.49 13.50 19.73
CA PRO A 81 4.17 14.00 19.34
C PRO A 81 4.21 15.05 18.22
N SER A 82 5.28 15.85 18.15
CA SER A 82 5.45 16.89 17.15
C SER A 82 5.92 16.38 15.78
N GLY A 83 6.13 15.07 15.62
CA GLY A 83 6.83 14.50 14.47
C GLY A 83 5.97 13.73 13.46
N ILE A 84 4.78 13.26 13.84
CA ILE A 84 3.95 12.36 13.00
C ILE A 84 2.46 12.70 13.14
N SER A 85 1.82 13.06 12.02
CA SER A 85 0.38 13.33 11.97
C SER A 85 -0.46 12.04 12.06
N LEU A 86 -1.78 12.15 12.30
CA LEU A 86 -2.63 10.95 12.32
C LEU A 86 -2.78 10.35 10.92
N GLY A 87 -2.78 11.21 9.90
CA GLY A 87 -2.78 10.78 8.51
C GLY A 87 -1.53 9.99 8.14
N ASP A 88 -0.35 10.38 8.64
CA ASP A 88 0.90 9.66 8.41
C ASP A 88 0.87 8.23 8.98
N ILE A 89 0.23 8.03 10.14
CA ILE A 89 0.04 6.69 10.70
C ILE A 89 -0.79 5.82 9.76
N GLY A 90 -1.89 6.37 9.24
CA GLY A 90 -2.71 5.71 8.24
C GLY A 90 -1.94 5.41 6.96
N LEU A 91 -1.09 6.33 6.50
CA LEU A 91 -0.23 6.17 5.34
C LEU A 91 0.73 4.99 5.52
N PHE A 92 1.39 4.91 6.68
CA PHE A 92 2.29 3.82 7.02
C PHE A 92 1.58 2.48 7.12
N ALA A 93 0.37 2.44 7.69
CA ALA A 93 -0.45 1.23 7.70
C ALA A 93 -0.80 0.76 6.27
N LEU A 94 -1.17 1.69 5.39
CA LEU A 94 -1.49 1.42 3.99
C LEU A 94 -0.28 0.84 3.25
N LEU A 95 0.90 1.42 3.46
CA LEU A 95 2.16 0.89 2.90
C LEU A 95 2.43 -0.54 3.38
N GLY A 96 2.18 -0.85 4.65
CA GLY A 96 2.34 -2.21 5.16
C GLY A 96 1.32 -3.19 4.54
N VAL A 97 0.07 -2.77 4.37
CA VAL A 97 -0.96 -3.57 3.67
C VAL A 97 -0.54 -3.86 2.24
N ILE A 98 -0.11 -2.85 1.48
CA ILE A 98 0.29 -2.97 0.07
C ILE A 98 1.61 -3.71 -0.11
N GLY A 99 2.56 -3.49 0.79
CA GLY A 99 3.84 -4.19 0.76
C GLY A 99 3.66 -5.67 1.08
N GLY A 100 2.85 -6.01 2.09
CA GLY A 100 2.80 -7.37 2.62
C GLY A 100 4.20 -7.90 2.94
N PRO A 101 4.38 -9.20 3.18
CA PRO A 101 5.71 -9.75 3.48
C PRO A 101 6.62 -9.78 2.24
N LEU A 102 6.06 -10.04 1.06
CA LEU A 102 6.82 -10.29 -0.16
C LEU A 102 7.22 -9.01 -0.91
N PHE A 103 6.35 -8.01 -0.95
CA PHE A 103 6.59 -6.78 -1.71
C PHE A 103 7.15 -5.64 -0.83
N THR A 104 7.26 -5.82 0.49
CA THR A 104 7.90 -4.83 1.38
C THR A 104 9.30 -4.41 0.92
N PRO A 105 10.22 -5.32 0.52
CA PRO A 105 11.54 -4.89 0.03
C PRO A 105 11.47 -4.02 -1.22
N LEU A 106 10.60 -4.37 -2.18
CA LEU A 106 10.39 -3.59 -3.40
C LEU A 106 9.78 -2.22 -3.08
N LEU A 107 8.74 -2.21 -2.23
CA LEU A 107 8.07 -0.98 -1.79
C LEU A 107 9.05 -0.05 -1.08
N LEU A 108 9.89 -0.58 -0.20
CA LEU A 108 10.93 0.18 0.49
C LEU A 108 11.96 0.74 -0.48
N ALA A 109 12.43 -0.07 -1.43
CA ALA A 109 13.40 0.36 -2.44
C ALA A 109 12.83 1.50 -3.30
N LEU A 110 11.59 1.36 -3.78
CA LEU A 110 10.89 2.40 -4.54
C LEU A 110 10.64 3.65 -3.69
N PHE A 111 10.25 3.49 -2.43
CA PHE A 111 10.02 4.61 -1.52
C PHE A 111 11.31 5.42 -1.30
N VAL A 112 12.43 4.75 -1.06
CA VAL A 112 13.74 5.39 -0.91
C VAL A 112 14.14 6.08 -2.21
N PHE A 113 13.96 5.41 -3.37
CA PHE A 113 14.28 5.98 -4.67
C PHE A 113 13.47 7.25 -4.97
N PHE A 114 12.15 7.19 -4.87
CA PHE A 114 11.28 8.35 -5.10
C PHE A 114 11.48 9.43 -4.03
N GLY A 115 11.73 9.06 -2.78
CA GLY A 115 12.05 10.00 -1.70
C GLY A 115 13.34 10.77 -1.99
N ALA A 116 14.39 10.08 -2.44
CA ALA A 116 15.63 10.73 -2.85
C ALA A 116 15.43 11.64 -4.07
N LEU A 117 14.71 11.15 -5.10
CA LEU A 117 14.41 11.92 -6.31
C LEU A 117 13.66 13.21 -5.97
N ILE A 118 12.56 13.12 -5.22
CA ILE A 118 11.74 14.27 -4.82
C ILE A 118 12.53 15.22 -3.92
N SER A 119 13.30 14.69 -2.96
CA SER A 119 14.14 15.52 -2.09
C SER A 119 15.16 16.35 -2.88
N VAL A 120 15.81 15.74 -3.87
CA VAL A 120 16.77 16.43 -4.75
C VAL A 120 16.04 17.46 -5.61
N SER A 121 14.99 17.07 -6.33
CA SER A 121 14.21 17.96 -7.19
C SER A 121 13.67 19.17 -6.42
N TYR A 122 13.13 18.96 -5.22
CA TYR A 122 12.58 20.02 -4.39
C TYR A 122 13.67 20.96 -3.84
N SER A 123 14.84 20.41 -3.48
CA SER A 123 15.98 21.20 -3.03
C SER A 123 16.52 22.09 -4.16
N VAL A 124 16.65 21.54 -5.37
CA VAL A 124 17.09 22.28 -6.57
C VAL A 124 16.10 23.39 -6.92
N ALA A 125 14.80 23.08 -6.96
CA ALA A 125 13.75 24.06 -7.26
C ALA A 125 13.72 25.23 -6.26
N ARG A 126 14.17 25.02 -5.02
CA ARG A 126 14.27 26.04 -3.96
C ARG A 126 15.65 26.70 -3.85
N GLY A 127 16.60 26.38 -4.74
CA GLY A 127 17.97 26.90 -4.71
C GLY A 127 18.78 26.46 -3.48
N LYS A 128 18.40 25.36 -2.83
CA LYS A 128 19.10 24.80 -1.66
C LYS A 128 20.05 23.67 -2.09
N ARG A 129 21.05 23.39 -1.24
CA ARG A 129 21.88 22.17 -1.41
C ARG A 129 20.98 20.92 -1.37
N ALA A 130 21.35 19.89 -2.15
CA ALA A 130 20.61 18.64 -2.21
C ALA A 130 20.29 18.09 -0.80
N PHE A 131 19.09 17.50 -0.65
CA PHE A 131 18.59 16.91 0.59
C PHE A 131 18.36 17.88 1.77
N ARG A 132 18.39 19.20 1.56
CA ARG A 132 18.15 20.19 2.64
C ARG A 132 16.72 20.71 2.73
N SER A 133 15.81 20.29 1.84
CA SER A 133 14.41 20.72 1.92
C SER A 133 13.52 19.61 2.42
N THR A 134 12.60 19.96 3.33
CA THR A 134 11.43 19.16 3.66
C THR A 134 10.51 19.08 2.43
N TYR A 135 9.93 17.90 2.21
CA TYR A 135 9.00 17.62 1.11
C TYR A 135 7.83 16.78 1.66
N PRO A 136 6.64 16.83 1.01
CA PRO A 136 5.46 16.06 1.42
C PRO A 136 5.73 14.55 1.36
N ALA A 137 5.46 13.83 2.45
CA ALA A 137 5.84 12.43 2.63
C ALA A 137 4.94 11.47 1.82
N ALA A 138 3.69 11.86 1.55
CA ALA A 138 2.76 11.04 0.79
C ALA A 138 3.14 10.92 -0.67
N VAL A 139 3.78 11.93 -1.27
CA VAL A 139 4.11 11.92 -2.70
C VAL A 139 5.06 10.76 -3.05
N PRO A 140 6.23 10.57 -2.40
CA PRO A 140 7.06 9.40 -2.66
C PRO A 140 6.41 8.09 -2.18
N ALA A 141 5.62 8.13 -1.10
CA ALA A 141 4.90 6.95 -0.62
C ALA A 141 3.93 6.42 -1.69
N MET A 142 3.13 7.30 -2.29
CA MET A 142 2.16 6.93 -3.32
C MET A 142 2.82 6.56 -4.64
N ALA A 143 3.90 7.27 -5.03
CA ALA A 143 4.70 6.92 -6.20
C ALA A 143 5.29 5.50 -6.11
N ALA A 144 5.61 5.04 -4.89
CA ALA A 144 6.06 3.67 -4.64
C ALA A 144 4.89 2.68 -4.49
N ALA A 145 3.83 3.06 -3.78
CA ALA A 145 2.72 2.18 -3.45
C ALA A 145 1.86 1.80 -4.66
N ILE A 146 1.55 2.75 -5.54
CA ILE A 146 0.69 2.53 -6.70
C ILE A 146 1.21 1.42 -7.63
N PRO A 147 2.47 1.42 -8.09
CA PRO A 147 2.96 0.36 -8.97
C PRO A 147 3.02 -1.01 -8.27
N VAL A 148 3.36 -1.05 -6.97
CA VAL A 148 3.33 -2.30 -6.19
C VAL A 148 1.92 -2.83 -6.06
N PHE A 149 0.95 -1.95 -5.75
CA PHE A 149 -0.45 -2.30 -5.62
C PHE A 149 -1.03 -2.82 -6.94
N ILE A 150 -0.81 -2.11 -8.05
CA ILE A 150 -1.27 -2.52 -9.38
C ILE A 150 -0.63 -3.85 -9.78
N GLY A 151 0.68 -4.00 -9.59
CA GLY A 151 1.38 -5.25 -9.90
C GLY A 151 0.82 -6.44 -9.11
N ARG A 152 0.56 -6.22 -7.82
CA ARG A 152 0.02 -7.23 -6.92
C ARG A 152 -1.41 -7.63 -7.28
N VAL A 153 -2.29 -6.67 -7.57
CA VAL A 153 -3.65 -6.92 -8.08
C VAL A 153 -3.60 -7.65 -9.42
N GLY A 154 -2.75 -7.20 -10.35
CA GLY A 154 -2.60 -7.82 -11.66
C GLY A 154 -2.17 -9.28 -11.58
N VAL A 155 -1.22 -9.61 -10.70
CA VAL A 155 -0.78 -10.99 -10.45
C VAL A 155 -1.90 -11.84 -9.86
N GLY A 156 -2.70 -11.32 -8.91
CA GLY A 156 -3.80 -12.07 -8.29
C GLY A 156 -5.01 -12.29 -9.21
N LEU A 157 -5.20 -11.43 -10.21
CA LEU A 157 -6.23 -11.58 -11.24
C LEU A 157 -5.79 -12.45 -12.43
N TRP A 158 -4.51 -12.81 -12.53
CA TRP A 158 -4.00 -13.61 -13.64
C TRP A 158 -4.59 -15.04 -13.63
N PRO A 159 -5.00 -15.62 -14.77
CA PRO A 159 -5.63 -16.93 -14.79
C PRO A 159 -4.76 -18.06 -14.22
N GLU A 160 -3.47 -18.07 -14.55
CA GLU A 160 -2.54 -19.14 -14.16
C GLU A 160 -2.18 -19.12 -12.67
N SER A 161 -2.14 -17.94 -12.03
CA SER A 161 -1.90 -17.81 -10.59
C SER A 161 -3.08 -18.35 -9.77
N ARG A 162 -4.31 -18.23 -10.29
CA ARG A 162 -5.51 -18.85 -9.68
C ARG A 162 -5.52 -20.36 -9.79
N PHE A 163 -5.05 -20.93 -10.91
CA PHE A 163 -4.87 -22.39 -11.04
C PHE A 163 -3.85 -22.94 -10.04
N ALA A 164 -2.73 -22.26 -9.85
CA ALA A 164 -1.72 -22.66 -8.86
C ALA A 164 -2.25 -22.57 -7.42
N MET A 165 -3.09 -21.57 -7.12
CA MET A 165 -3.71 -21.39 -5.81
C MET A 165 -4.75 -22.49 -5.52
N MET A 166 -5.65 -22.77 -6.48
CA MET A 166 -6.64 -23.86 -6.36
C MET A 166 -6.01 -25.25 -6.28
N SER A 167 -4.91 -25.49 -7.00
CA SER A 167 -4.13 -26.75 -6.94
C SER A 167 -3.56 -27.02 -5.55
N LYS A 168 -3.00 -25.99 -4.89
CA LYS A 168 -2.46 -26.11 -3.52
C LYS A 168 -3.54 -26.42 -2.49
N PHE A 169 -4.74 -25.86 -2.63
CA PHE A 169 -5.88 -26.19 -1.76
C PHE A 169 -6.31 -27.65 -1.92
N ASN A 170 -6.27 -28.19 -3.15
CA ASN A 170 -6.63 -29.59 -3.40
C ASN A 170 -5.61 -30.57 -2.79
N ILE A 171 -4.31 -30.26 -2.87
CA ILE A 171 -3.25 -31.09 -2.28
C ILE A 171 -3.33 -31.09 -0.73
N ILE A 172 -3.63 -29.94 -0.11
CA ILE A 172 -3.78 -29.85 1.34
C ILE A 172 -5.03 -30.62 1.82
N TYR A 173 -6.13 -30.56 1.08
CA TYR A 173 -7.34 -31.34 1.40
C TYR A 173 -7.14 -32.86 1.25
N ILE A 174 -6.35 -33.29 0.27
CA ILE A 174 -6.04 -34.71 0.07
C ILE A 174 -5.11 -35.21 1.18
N LEU A 175 -4.14 -34.41 1.62
CA LEU A 175 -3.19 -34.80 2.67
C LEU A 175 -3.76 -34.68 4.10
N GLY A 176 -4.82 -33.89 4.31
CA GLY A 176 -5.52 -33.78 5.59
C GLY A 176 -6.53 -34.90 5.88
N HIS A 177 -6.70 -35.84 4.95
CA HIS A 177 -7.65 -36.96 5.03
C HIS A 177 -7.00 -38.35 5.13
N PHE A 178 -5.69 -38.43 5.43
CA PHE A 178 -4.98 -39.67 5.73
C PHE A 178 -4.54 -39.74 7.19
#